data_AF-A0A6J8D1F3-F1
#
_entry.id   AF-A0A6J8D1F3-F1
#
_cell.length_a   1.000
_cell.length_b   1.000
_cell.length_c   1.000
_cell.angle_alpha   90.00
_cell.angle_beta   90.00
_cell.angle_gamma   90.00
#
_symmetry.space_group_name_H-M   'P 1'
#
loop_
_entity.id
_entity.type
_entity.pdbx_description
1 polymer ?
#
loop_
_entity_poly.entity_id
_entity_poly.type
_entity_poly.pdbx_seq_one_letter_code
_entity_poly.pdbx_strand_id
1 'polypeptide(L)'
;MSFAIYVASRLFMQFAWMLYDYSKRMASRYFISHSNKLEDSNLVAEVVVPKLREKGINIYEQDDLQAGTLVLPSITSLVDKADKTLLFLTENSLGSAWCSFEMLISLEKSQRTNRLSVVLLLHKIEESQLPHLAVLQETRKIHFDEEREDWVRKVVEALRETKTIGDIMPAGNVAHGLVWSHYAGFLQYVLPVLEKTVKESDWYISLTDEVRKKVSFKLYELVPKTCTVKYNIPNEDKNIKAVKTFNIKAVMRSGNHRELSVTMYSITIDQETFYCMCEFPNVIGTMKVMEDNHLARFSHTYPGKVGKEEGFTTAAQFTTDDKKLQLGRFYYTMNSTLNHFEKCFNTARVLLYNDEIKDISKVLMEAVEEDLKKT
;
A
#
# COMPACT_ATOMS: atom_id res chain seq x y z
N MET A 1 -57.58 -8.22 -40.60
CA MET A 1 -57.42 -8.51 -39.15
C MET A 1 -56.12 -9.26 -38.84
N SER A 2 -55.66 -10.22 -39.65
CA SER A 2 -54.43 -11.02 -39.37
C SER A 2 -53.11 -10.25 -39.34
N PHE A 3 -52.94 -9.19 -40.13
CA PHE A 3 -51.66 -8.45 -40.19
C PHE A 3 -51.37 -7.66 -38.91
N ALA A 4 -52.39 -7.01 -38.34
CA ALA A 4 -52.26 -6.25 -37.09
C ALA A 4 -51.94 -7.15 -35.90
N ILE A 5 -52.54 -8.36 -35.85
CA ILE A 5 -52.27 -9.36 -34.81
C ILE A 5 -50.83 -9.89 -34.93
N TYR A 6 -50.34 -10.12 -36.15
CA TYR A 6 -48.96 -10.55 -36.39
C TYR A 6 -47.95 -9.50 -35.92
N VAL A 7 -48.13 -8.23 -36.30
CA VAL A 7 -47.25 -7.13 -35.88
C VAL A 7 -47.27 -6.92 -34.37
N ALA A 8 -48.45 -6.94 -33.75
CA ALA A 8 -48.60 -6.84 -32.29
C ALA A 8 -47.93 -8.01 -31.57
N SER A 9 -48.04 -9.24 -32.08
CA SER A 9 -47.37 -10.41 -31.50
C SER A 9 -45.85 -10.30 -31.57
N ARG A 10 -45.30 -9.74 -32.67
CA ARG A 10 -43.85 -9.59 -32.85
C ARG A 10 -43.28 -8.50 -31.94
N LEU A 11 -44.00 -7.38 -31.81
CA LEU A 11 -43.64 -6.30 -30.89
C LEU A 11 -43.76 -6.76 -29.43
N PHE A 12 -44.79 -7.53 -29.09
CA PHE A 12 -44.94 -8.12 -27.76
C PHE A 12 -43.82 -9.11 -27.45
N MET A 13 -43.43 -9.98 -28.39
CA MET A 13 -42.31 -10.89 -28.21
C MET A 13 -40.97 -10.14 -28.08
N GLN A 14 -40.76 -9.07 -28.85
CA GLN A 14 -39.58 -8.21 -28.68
C GLN A 14 -39.58 -7.50 -27.33
N PHE A 15 -40.72 -7.00 -26.88
CA PHE A 15 -40.85 -6.34 -25.58
C PHE A 15 -40.70 -7.31 -24.41
N ALA A 16 -41.27 -8.51 -24.52
CA ALA A 16 -41.11 -9.59 -23.55
C ALA A 16 -39.66 -10.10 -23.50
N TRP A 17 -38.99 -10.20 -24.65
CA TRP A 17 -37.57 -10.55 -24.72
C TRP A 17 -36.70 -9.44 -24.11
N MET A 18 -37.03 -8.16 -24.37
CA MET A 18 -36.36 -7.00 -23.76
C MET A 18 -36.54 -6.97 -22.24
N LEU A 19 -37.75 -7.24 -21.72
CA LEU A 19 -38.03 -7.33 -20.29
C LEU A 19 -37.36 -8.54 -19.64
N TYR A 20 -37.34 -9.69 -20.33
CA TYR A 20 -36.64 -10.89 -19.87
C TYR A 20 -35.13 -10.64 -19.78
N ASP A 21 -34.54 -10.07 -20.82
CA ASP A 21 -33.13 -9.71 -20.87
C ASP A 21 -32.79 -8.65 -19.80
N TYR A 22 -33.64 -7.64 -19.61
CA TYR A 22 -33.50 -6.65 -18.53
C TYR A 22 -33.56 -7.27 -17.13
N SER A 23 -34.46 -8.22 -16.88
CA SER A 23 -34.56 -8.92 -15.59
C SER A 23 -33.36 -9.83 -15.32
N LYS A 24 -32.83 -10.48 -16.38
CA LYS A 24 -31.66 -11.34 -16.31
C LYS A 24 -30.39 -10.50 -16.09
N ARG A 25 -30.32 -9.33 -16.73
CA ARG A 25 -29.30 -8.30 -16.47
C ARG A 25 -29.33 -7.90 -15.00
N MET A 26 -30.48 -7.59 -14.39
CA MET A 26 -30.53 -7.27 -12.94
C MET A 26 -30.07 -8.40 -11.98
N ALA A 27 -29.93 -9.64 -12.46
CA ALA A 27 -29.51 -10.80 -11.67
C ALA A 27 -28.06 -11.24 -11.94
N SER A 28 -27.29 -10.54 -12.79
CA SER A 28 -25.91 -10.93 -13.09
C SER A 28 -24.99 -10.67 -11.89
N ARG A 29 -24.12 -11.64 -11.57
CA ARG A 29 -23.24 -11.63 -10.40
C ARG A 29 -21.80 -11.22 -10.74
N TYR A 30 -21.44 -11.11 -12.01
CA TYR A 30 -20.05 -10.89 -12.43
C TYR A 30 -19.95 -9.78 -13.46
N PHE A 31 -18.81 -9.10 -13.51
CA PHE A 31 -18.49 -8.06 -14.50
C PHE A 31 -17.29 -8.50 -15.33
N ILE A 32 -17.26 -8.21 -16.64
CA ILE A 32 -16.06 -8.41 -17.48
C ILE A 32 -15.47 -7.05 -17.87
N SER A 33 -14.16 -6.90 -17.62
CA SER A 33 -13.35 -5.78 -18.09
C SER A 33 -12.52 -6.25 -19.28
N HIS A 34 -12.57 -5.51 -20.39
CA HIS A 34 -11.80 -5.77 -21.61
C HIS A 34 -11.54 -4.46 -22.36
N SER A 35 -10.66 -4.49 -23.37
CA SER A 35 -10.45 -3.33 -24.22
C SER A 35 -11.63 -3.09 -25.16
N ASN A 36 -11.94 -1.83 -25.45
CA ASN A 36 -12.93 -1.45 -26.48
C ASN A 36 -12.38 -1.52 -27.91
N LYS A 37 -11.18 -2.09 -28.08
CA LYS A 37 -10.64 -2.41 -29.40
C LYS A 37 -11.45 -3.55 -29.99
N LEU A 38 -11.79 -3.42 -31.27
CA LEU A 38 -12.72 -4.33 -31.97
C LEU A 38 -12.36 -5.82 -31.82
N GLU A 39 -11.06 -6.16 -31.87
CA GLU A 39 -10.59 -7.54 -31.70
C GLU A 39 -10.98 -8.12 -30.33
N ASP A 40 -10.64 -7.42 -29.25
CA ASP A 40 -10.97 -7.83 -27.88
C ASP A 40 -12.49 -7.87 -27.66
N SER A 41 -13.20 -6.83 -28.10
CA SER A 41 -14.66 -6.73 -27.98
C SER A 41 -15.36 -7.88 -28.70
N ASN A 42 -14.92 -8.25 -29.91
CA ASN A 42 -15.50 -9.36 -30.66
C ASN A 42 -15.24 -10.69 -29.96
N LEU A 43 -14.00 -10.96 -29.49
CA LEU A 43 -13.69 -12.17 -28.75
C LEU A 43 -14.55 -12.30 -27.49
N VAL A 44 -14.75 -11.20 -26.76
CA VAL A 44 -15.57 -11.19 -25.56
C VAL A 44 -17.04 -11.48 -25.89
N ALA A 45 -17.62 -10.74 -26.83
CA ALA A 45 -19.04 -10.83 -27.16
C ALA A 45 -19.42 -12.14 -27.87
N GLU A 46 -18.56 -12.64 -28.76
CA GLU A 46 -18.84 -13.80 -29.60
C GLU A 46 -18.36 -15.12 -28.99
N VAL A 47 -17.34 -15.10 -28.12
CA VAL A 47 -16.73 -16.32 -27.57
C VAL A 47 -16.82 -16.38 -26.05
N VAL A 48 -16.26 -15.40 -25.34
CA VAL A 48 -16.07 -15.49 -23.89
C VAL A 48 -17.41 -15.51 -23.16
N VAL A 49 -18.24 -14.50 -23.41
CA VAL A 49 -19.52 -14.32 -22.74
C VAL A 49 -20.50 -15.45 -23.07
N PRO A 50 -20.69 -15.86 -24.34
CA PRO A 50 -21.57 -16.99 -24.67
C PRO A 50 -21.17 -18.29 -23.95
N LYS A 51 -19.88 -18.67 -23.97
CA LYS A 51 -19.41 -19.91 -23.32
C LYS A 51 -19.59 -19.88 -21.80
N LEU A 52 -19.39 -18.71 -21.16
CA LEU A 52 -19.65 -18.55 -19.73
C LEU A 52 -21.15 -18.63 -19.41
N ARG A 53 -22.01 -18.02 -20.24
CA ARG A 53 -23.47 -18.07 -20.07
C ARG A 53 -24.03 -19.49 -20.21
N GLU A 54 -23.48 -20.31 -21.11
CA GLU A 54 -23.82 -21.74 -21.22
C GLU A 54 -23.54 -22.52 -19.93
N LYS A 55 -22.54 -22.11 -19.14
CA LYS A 55 -22.22 -22.70 -17.83
C LYS A 55 -22.98 -22.05 -16.66
N GLY A 56 -23.98 -21.21 -16.96
CA GLY A 56 -24.80 -20.53 -15.98
C GLY A 56 -24.11 -19.36 -15.28
N ILE A 57 -23.07 -18.78 -15.89
CA ILE A 57 -22.43 -17.56 -15.41
C ILE A 57 -23.08 -16.35 -16.10
N ASN A 58 -23.80 -15.56 -15.32
CA ASN A 58 -24.36 -14.28 -15.77
C ASN A 58 -23.32 -13.17 -15.53
N ILE A 59 -22.81 -12.59 -16.62
CA ILE A 59 -21.74 -11.57 -16.62
C ILE A 59 -22.18 -10.31 -17.39
N TYR A 60 -21.89 -9.13 -16.83
CA TYR A 60 -22.15 -7.81 -17.43
C TYR A 60 -20.97 -7.33 -18.27
N GLU A 61 -21.27 -6.60 -19.35
CA GLU A 61 -20.31 -5.93 -20.23
C GLU A 61 -20.44 -4.40 -20.11
N GLN A 62 -19.45 -3.64 -20.57
CA GLN A 62 -19.48 -2.17 -20.51
C GLN A 62 -20.62 -1.58 -21.35
N ASP A 63 -21.01 -2.24 -22.44
CA ASP A 63 -22.10 -1.84 -23.33
C ASP A 63 -23.50 -1.93 -22.68
N ASP A 64 -23.61 -2.47 -21.47
CA ASP A 64 -24.84 -2.42 -20.67
C ASP A 64 -25.10 -1.05 -20.03
N LEU A 65 -24.18 -0.08 -20.18
CA LEU A 65 -24.33 1.27 -19.66
C LEU A 65 -25.22 2.14 -20.55
N GLN A 66 -26.25 2.77 -19.95
CA GLN A 66 -27.11 3.71 -20.66
C GLN A 66 -26.32 4.93 -21.16
N ALA A 67 -26.48 5.23 -22.45
CA ALA A 67 -25.92 6.42 -23.08
C ALA A 67 -26.38 7.70 -22.35
N GLY A 68 -25.44 8.61 -22.07
CA GLY A 68 -25.71 9.87 -21.37
C GLY A 68 -25.47 9.85 -19.85
N THR A 69 -25.01 8.73 -19.28
CA THR A 69 -24.58 8.68 -17.87
C THR A 69 -23.11 9.07 -17.70
N LEU A 70 -22.76 9.58 -16.51
CA LEU A 70 -21.36 9.82 -16.16
C LEU A 70 -20.61 8.49 -16.08
N VAL A 71 -19.65 8.28 -16.98
CA VAL A 71 -18.96 7.00 -17.20
C VAL A 71 -18.30 6.46 -15.92
N LEU A 72 -17.64 7.34 -15.13
CA LEU A 72 -16.91 6.93 -13.92
C LEU A 72 -17.84 6.40 -12.79
N PRO A 73 -18.89 7.13 -12.35
CA PRO A 73 -19.89 6.60 -11.42
C PRO A 73 -20.57 5.32 -11.90
N SER A 74 -20.81 5.21 -13.21
CA SER A 74 -21.45 4.04 -13.81
C SER A 74 -20.57 2.79 -13.69
N ILE A 75 -19.29 2.88 -14.07
CA ILE A 75 -18.33 1.77 -13.98
C ILE A 75 -18.06 1.37 -12.53
N THR A 76 -17.86 2.34 -11.64
CA THR A 76 -17.69 2.08 -10.20
C THR A 76 -18.91 1.37 -9.61
N SER A 77 -20.12 1.78 -9.98
CA SER A 77 -21.35 1.09 -9.57
C SER A 77 -21.44 -0.35 -10.09
N LEU A 78 -21.00 -0.61 -11.33
CA LEU A 78 -20.99 -1.97 -11.89
C LEU A 78 -20.03 -2.89 -11.13
N VAL A 79 -18.79 -2.43 -10.90
CA VAL A 79 -17.80 -3.20 -10.12
C VAL A 79 -18.28 -3.41 -8.69
N ASP A 80 -18.92 -2.41 -8.07
CA ASP A 80 -19.47 -2.55 -6.71
C ASP A 80 -20.59 -3.58 -6.62
N LYS A 81 -21.47 -3.65 -7.62
CA LYS A 81 -22.59 -4.61 -7.67
C LYS A 81 -22.15 -6.04 -8.03
N ALA A 82 -21.10 -6.20 -8.82
CA ALA A 82 -20.62 -7.52 -9.24
C ALA A 82 -19.85 -8.23 -8.13
N ASP A 83 -20.13 -9.50 -7.83
CA ASP A 83 -19.37 -10.30 -6.86
C ASP A 83 -17.88 -10.39 -7.23
N LYS A 84 -17.56 -10.53 -8.52
CA LYS A 84 -16.20 -10.47 -9.06
C LYS A 84 -16.14 -9.84 -10.45
N THR A 85 -14.98 -9.28 -10.74
CA THR A 85 -14.57 -8.81 -12.05
C THR A 85 -13.65 -9.84 -12.72
N LEU A 86 -14.04 -10.30 -13.91
CA LEU A 86 -13.17 -11.01 -14.84
C LEU A 86 -12.38 -9.99 -15.66
N LEU A 87 -11.07 -9.94 -15.49
CA LEU A 87 -10.18 -9.11 -16.29
C LEU A 87 -9.72 -9.93 -17.50
N PHE A 88 -10.23 -9.60 -18.69
CA PHE A 88 -9.74 -10.15 -19.94
C PHE A 88 -8.54 -9.33 -20.41
N LEU A 89 -7.35 -9.90 -20.22
CA LEU A 89 -6.08 -9.21 -20.41
C LEU A 89 -5.39 -9.62 -21.72
N THR A 90 -5.27 -8.65 -22.59
CA THR A 90 -4.54 -8.64 -23.88
C THR A 90 -3.53 -7.49 -23.89
N GLU A 91 -2.67 -7.39 -24.90
CA GLU A 91 -1.84 -6.19 -25.11
C GLU A 91 -2.68 -4.90 -25.22
N ASN A 92 -3.83 -4.97 -25.90
CA ASN A 92 -4.77 -3.85 -26.06
C ASN A 92 -5.35 -3.39 -24.71
N SER A 93 -5.64 -4.33 -23.81
CA SER A 93 -6.17 -4.02 -22.48
C SER A 93 -5.11 -3.44 -21.55
N LEU A 94 -3.85 -3.90 -21.63
CA LEU A 94 -2.75 -3.41 -20.79
C LEU A 94 -2.37 -1.97 -21.16
N GLY A 95 -2.52 -1.60 -22.44
CA GLY A 95 -2.39 -0.21 -22.90
C GLY A 95 -3.61 0.68 -22.64
N SER A 96 -4.71 0.13 -22.12
CA SER A 96 -5.97 0.86 -21.92
C SER A 96 -6.04 1.49 -20.53
N ALA A 97 -6.15 2.83 -20.49
CA ALA A 97 -6.40 3.57 -19.26
C ALA A 97 -7.71 3.13 -18.58
N TRP A 98 -8.71 2.73 -19.36
CA TRP A 98 -10.00 2.25 -18.84
C TRP A 98 -9.88 0.88 -18.18
N CYS A 99 -9.24 -0.10 -18.83
CA CYS A 99 -8.99 -1.40 -18.22
C CYS A 99 -8.13 -1.27 -16.96
N SER A 100 -7.14 -0.37 -16.98
CA SER A 100 -6.31 -0.06 -15.81
C SER A 100 -7.15 0.51 -14.66
N PHE A 101 -8.07 1.43 -14.94
CA PHE A 101 -8.97 1.97 -13.94
C PHE A 101 -9.90 0.90 -13.36
N GLU A 102 -10.54 0.09 -14.20
CA GLU A 102 -11.43 -1.02 -13.82
C GLU A 102 -10.73 -2.10 -12.97
N MET A 103 -9.48 -2.40 -13.32
CA MET A 103 -8.60 -3.25 -12.54
C MET A 103 -8.34 -2.66 -11.16
N LEU A 104 -7.95 -1.38 -11.07
CA LEU A 104 -7.64 -0.71 -9.81
C LEU A 104 -8.85 -0.65 -8.87
N ILE A 105 -10.04 -0.31 -9.37
CA ILE A 105 -11.26 -0.29 -8.55
C ILE A 105 -11.67 -1.70 -8.09
N SER A 106 -11.45 -2.73 -8.92
CA SER A 106 -11.73 -4.12 -8.54
C SER A 106 -10.76 -4.62 -7.48
N LEU A 107 -9.50 -4.18 -7.53
CA LEU A 107 -8.49 -4.45 -6.50
C LEU A 107 -8.78 -3.68 -5.19
N GLU A 108 -9.20 -2.41 -5.28
CA GLU A 108 -9.68 -1.63 -4.12
C GLU A 108 -10.86 -2.34 -3.45
N LYS A 109 -11.85 -2.77 -4.23
CA LYS A 109 -12.98 -3.55 -3.73
C LYS A 109 -12.51 -4.81 -3.04
N SER A 110 -11.52 -5.49 -3.61
CA SER A 110 -10.97 -6.71 -3.02
C SER A 110 -10.38 -6.45 -1.63
N GLN A 111 -9.70 -5.30 -1.47
CA GLN A 111 -9.22 -4.84 -0.16
C GLN A 111 -10.41 -4.54 0.74
N ARG A 112 -11.26 -3.59 0.38
CA ARG A 112 -12.40 -3.13 1.18
C ARG A 112 -13.30 -4.26 1.70
N THR A 113 -13.55 -5.27 0.87
CA THR A 113 -14.42 -6.43 1.18
C THR A 113 -13.67 -7.62 1.80
N ASN A 114 -12.34 -7.58 1.86
CA ASN A 114 -11.48 -8.72 2.23
C ASN A 114 -11.76 -9.99 1.42
N ARG A 115 -12.19 -9.84 0.17
CA ARG A 115 -12.48 -10.96 -0.72
C ARG A 115 -11.88 -10.68 -2.08
N LEU A 116 -11.12 -11.63 -2.62
CA LEU A 116 -10.55 -11.49 -3.96
C LEU A 116 -11.70 -11.36 -4.97
N SER A 117 -11.87 -10.15 -5.48
CA SER A 117 -12.92 -9.76 -6.41
C SER A 117 -12.42 -9.74 -7.85
N VAL A 118 -11.26 -10.33 -8.13
CA VAL A 118 -10.60 -10.32 -9.45
C VAL A 118 -10.29 -11.75 -9.90
N VAL A 119 -10.52 -12.03 -11.19
CA VAL A 119 -10.07 -13.24 -11.90
C VAL A 119 -9.35 -12.81 -13.17
N LEU A 120 -8.20 -13.39 -13.46
CA LEU A 120 -7.38 -13.03 -14.63
C LEU A 120 -7.56 -14.05 -15.76
N LEU A 121 -7.96 -13.58 -16.93
CA LEU A 121 -8.02 -14.36 -18.17
C LEU A 121 -7.07 -13.73 -19.19
N LEU A 122 -5.93 -14.36 -19.43
CA LEU A 122 -4.83 -13.85 -20.24
C LEU A 122 -4.94 -14.36 -21.68
N HIS A 123 -4.84 -13.48 -22.67
CA HIS A 123 -4.81 -13.86 -24.09
C HIS A 123 -3.57 -13.25 -24.78
N LYS A 124 -2.72 -14.12 -25.34
CA LYS A 124 -1.50 -13.75 -26.08
C LYS A 124 -0.57 -12.79 -25.31
N ILE A 125 -0.54 -12.87 -23.98
CA ILE A 125 0.36 -12.12 -23.12
C ILE A 125 1.03 -13.04 -22.11
N GLU A 126 2.26 -12.68 -21.75
CA GLU A 126 3.07 -13.33 -20.73
C GLU A 126 2.82 -12.71 -19.35
N GLU A 127 3.03 -13.50 -18.28
CA GLU A 127 2.86 -13.01 -16.91
C GLU A 127 3.79 -11.83 -16.57
N SER A 128 4.96 -11.76 -17.21
CA SER A 128 5.93 -10.67 -17.03
C SER A 128 5.42 -9.32 -17.57
N GLN A 129 4.41 -9.32 -18.44
CA GLN A 129 3.79 -8.10 -18.96
C GLN A 129 2.70 -7.56 -18.04
N LEU A 130 2.28 -8.33 -17.02
CA LEU A 130 1.29 -7.88 -16.05
C LEU A 130 1.86 -6.75 -15.17
N PRO A 131 1.02 -5.79 -14.73
CA PRO A 131 1.44 -4.80 -13.76
C PRO A 131 2.04 -5.46 -12.51
N HIS A 132 3.14 -4.90 -12.00
CA HIS A 132 3.82 -5.38 -10.80
C HIS A 132 3.05 -5.04 -9.51
N LEU A 133 1.81 -5.51 -9.42
CA LEU A 133 0.94 -5.42 -8.24
C LEU A 133 0.94 -6.77 -7.53
N ALA A 134 1.27 -6.79 -6.25
CA ALA A 134 1.40 -8.03 -5.47
C ALA A 134 0.15 -8.91 -5.56
N VAL A 135 -1.06 -8.32 -5.49
CA VAL A 135 -2.33 -9.06 -5.64
C VAL A 135 -2.37 -9.83 -6.95
N LEU A 136 -1.95 -9.22 -8.07
CA LEU A 136 -2.06 -9.83 -9.39
C LEU A 136 -1.09 -11.00 -9.57
N GLN A 137 0.07 -10.93 -8.91
CA GLN A 137 1.06 -12.00 -8.97
C GLN A 137 0.58 -13.28 -8.29
N GLU A 138 -0.14 -13.14 -7.18
CA GLU A 138 -0.71 -14.25 -6.40
C GLU A 138 -2.13 -14.63 -6.85
N THR A 139 -2.75 -13.81 -7.71
CA THR A 139 -4.06 -14.13 -8.29
C THR A 139 -3.92 -15.25 -9.31
N ARG A 140 -4.87 -16.19 -9.31
CA ARG A 140 -4.91 -17.29 -10.28
C ARG A 140 -5.01 -16.72 -11.71
N LYS A 141 -4.03 -17.08 -12.54
CA LYS A 141 -3.98 -16.72 -13.95
C LYS A 141 -4.51 -17.86 -14.79
N ILE A 142 -5.40 -17.55 -15.72
CA ILE A 142 -6.00 -18.53 -16.63
C ILE A 142 -5.67 -18.07 -18.03
N HIS A 143 -5.08 -18.94 -18.85
CA HIS A 143 -4.81 -18.62 -20.25
C HIS A 143 -6.04 -18.94 -21.09
N PHE A 144 -6.47 -17.98 -21.90
CA PHE A 144 -7.51 -18.13 -22.90
C PHE A 144 -6.91 -18.75 -24.17
N ASP A 145 -7.60 -19.76 -24.67
CA ASP A 145 -7.30 -20.46 -25.90
C ASP A 145 -8.60 -20.54 -26.71
N GLU A 146 -8.56 -20.14 -27.97
CA GLU A 146 -9.74 -20.16 -28.86
C GLU A 146 -10.08 -21.58 -29.31
N GLU A 147 -9.05 -22.43 -29.45
CA GLU A 147 -9.18 -23.80 -29.95
C GLU A 147 -9.55 -24.79 -28.84
N ARG A 148 -9.25 -24.45 -27.58
CA ARG A 148 -9.46 -25.31 -26.40
C ARG A 148 -10.35 -24.64 -25.37
N GLU A 149 -11.32 -25.39 -24.83
CA GLU A 149 -12.30 -24.82 -23.88
C GLU A 149 -11.99 -25.12 -22.41
N ASP A 150 -10.80 -25.63 -22.09
CA ASP A 150 -10.43 -25.95 -20.70
C ASP A 150 -10.40 -24.70 -19.80
N TRP A 151 -10.15 -23.53 -20.37
CA TRP A 151 -10.22 -22.24 -19.68
C TRP A 151 -11.63 -21.93 -19.15
N VAL A 152 -12.70 -22.35 -19.84
CA VAL A 152 -14.09 -22.06 -19.45
C VAL A 152 -14.35 -22.65 -18.06
N ARG A 153 -14.00 -23.92 -17.86
CA ARG A 153 -14.14 -24.58 -16.55
C ARG A 153 -13.30 -23.88 -15.48
N LYS A 154 -12.04 -23.55 -15.79
CA LYS A 154 -11.13 -22.86 -14.85
C LYS A 154 -11.67 -21.49 -14.43
N VAL A 155 -12.24 -20.72 -15.36
CA VAL A 155 -12.84 -19.40 -15.09
C VAL A 155 -14.09 -19.56 -14.24
N VAL A 156 -14.97 -20.51 -14.57
CA VAL A 156 -16.19 -20.79 -13.77
C VAL A 156 -15.84 -21.15 -12.33
N GLU A 157 -14.84 -22.01 -12.13
CA GLU A 157 -14.32 -22.34 -10.80
C GLU A 157 -13.79 -21.11 -10.07
N ALA A 158 -12.93 -20.32 -10.73
CA ALA A 158 -12.33 -19.12 -10.13
C ALA A 158 -13.37 -18.03 -9.80
N LEU A 159 -14.41 -17.88 -10.61
CA LEU A 159 -15.49 -16.92 -10.37
C LEU A 159 -16.36 -17.31 -9.16
N ARG A 160 -16.54 -18.62 -8.92
CA ARG A 160 -17.34 -19.14 -7.79
C ARG A 160 -16.55 -19.29 -6.50
N GLU A 161 -15.24 -19.51 -6.58
CA GLU A 161 -14.36 -19.63 -5.43
C GLU A 161 -14.38 -18.34 -4.58
N THR A 162 -14.37 -18.43 -3.26
CA THR A 162 -14.19 -17.27 -2.37
C THR A 162 -12.84 -17.40 -1.68
N LYS A 163 -11.89 -16.52 -2.02
CA LYS A 163 -10.61 -16.36 -1.31
C LYS A 163 -10.58 -15.03 -0.59
N THR A 164 -9.98 -14.96 0.59
CA THR A 164 -9.80 -13.67 1.26
C THR A 164 -8.56 -12.97 0.73
N ILE A 165 -8.51 -11.64 0.81
CA ILE A 165 -7.31 -10.92 0.40
C ILE A 165 -6.15 -11.20 1.37
N GLY A 166 -6.44 -11.53 2.63
CA GLY A 166 -5.44 -11.90 3.62
C GLY A 166 -4.70 -13.20 3.32
N ASP A 167 -5.33 -14.13 2.59
CA ASP A 167 -4.69 -15.37 2.13
C ASP A 167 -3.69 -15.12 0.98
N ILE A 168 -3.77 -13.95 0.34
CA ILE A 168 -3.12 -13.63 -0.96
C ILE A 168 -2.12 -12.49 -0.81
N MET A 169 -2.42 -11.51 0.04
CA MET A 169 -1.57 -10.34 0.26
C MET A 169 -1.07 -10.31 1.69
N PRO A 170 0.26 -10.33 1.91
CA PRO A 170 0.80 -9.79 3.16
C PRO A 170 0.42 -8.31 3.27
N ALA A 171 0.37 -7.77 4.49
CA ALA A 171 0.10 -6.34 4.69
C ALA A 171 0.99 -5.51 3.73
N GLY A 172 0.38 -4.54 3.03
CA GLY A 172 1.05 -3.76 1.98
C GLY A 172 2.39 -3.15 2.43
N ASN A 173 3.24 -2.73 1.49
CA ASN A 173 4.56 -2.17 1.81
C ASN A 173 4.47 -0.76 2.41
N VAL A 174 4.00 -0.65 3.65
CA VAL A 174 3.90 0.61 4.41
C VAL A 174 5.26 1.24 4.66
N ALA A 175 6.32 0.42 4.74
CA ALA A 175 7.67 0.89 5.03
C ALA A 175 8.18 1.96 4.05
N HIS A 176 7.95 1.78 2.75
CA HIS A 176 8.35 2.79 1.75
C HIS A 176 7.65 4.13 1.96
N GLY A 177 6.33 4.11 2.20
CA GLY A 177 5.57 5.33 2.47
C GLY A 177 6.08 6.05 3.71
N LEU A 178 6.40 5.30 4.78
CA LEU A 178 6.93 5.86 6.02
C LEU A 178 8.32 6.47 5.84
N VAL A 179 9.24 5.78 5.15
CA VAL A 179 10.58 6.31 4.86
C VAL A 179 10.50 7.61 4.04
N TRP A 180 9.73 7.61 2.95
CA TRP A 180 9.59 8.81 2.12
C TRP A 180 8.91 9.96 2.86
N SER A 181 7.92 9.67 3.70
CA SER A 181 7.28 10.68 4.54
C SER A 181 8.26 11.32 5.53
N HIS A 182 9.12 10.52 6.17
CA HIS A 182 10.13 11.02 7.11
C HIS A 182 11.24 11.77 6.38
N TYR A 183 11.77 11.21 5.29
CA TYR A 183 12.80 11.85 4.49
C TYR A 183 12.35 13.21 3.92
N ALA A 184 11.24 13.21 3.17
CA ALA A 184 10.72 14.42 2.55
C ALA A 184 10.11 15.39 3.56
N GLY A 185 9.73 14.90 4.74
CA GLY A 185 9.11 15.71 5.78
C GLY A 185 10.08 16.36 6.75
N PHE A 186 11.28 15.81 6.89
CA PHE A 186 12.21 16.19 7.94
C PHE A 186 13.66 16.13 7.46
N LEU A 187 14.17 14.95 7.10
CA LEU A 187 15.60 14.73 6.92
C LEU A 187 16.23 15.53 5.78
N GLN A 188 15.52 15.67 4.65
CA GLN A 188 16.03 16.44 3.51
C GLN A 188 16.32 17.91 3.85
N TYR A 189 15.72 18.43 4.92
CA TYR A 189 15.91 19.82 5.37
C TYR A 189 16.92 19.92 6.51
N VAL A 190 16.91 18.95 7.42
CA VAL A 190 17.75 18.95 8.62
C VAL A 190 19.18 18.55 8.30
N LEU A 191 19.36 17.40 7.63
CA LEU A 191 20.68 16.79 7.45
C LEU A 191 21.69 17.69 6.74
N PRO A 192 21.35 18.41 5.64
CA PRO A 192 22.35 19.18 4.90
C PRO A 192 22.93 20.38 5.65
N VAL A 193 22.26 20.86 6.71
CA VAL A 193 22.66 22.06 7.45
C VAL A 193 23.08 21.77 8.88
N LEU A 194 22.87 20.54 9.35
CA LEU A 194 23.00 20.16 10.76
C LEU A 194 24.38 20.47 11.33
N GLU A 195 25.44 19.94 10.70
CA GLU A 195 26.82 20.13 11.14
C GLU A 195 27.19 21.63 11.23
N LYS A 196 26.82 22.39 10.19
CA LYS A 196 27.07 23.83 10.14
C LYS A 196 26.36 24.54 11.29
N THR A 197 25.08 24.25 11.51
CA THR A 197 24.29 24.85 12.60
C THR A 197 24.89 24.56 13.97
N VAL A 198 25.39 23.34 14.21
CA VAL A 198 26.04 23.00 15.48
C VAL A 198 27.35 23.78 15.64
N LYS A 199 28.21 23.80 14.61
CA LYS A 199 29.53 24.46 14.67
C LYS A 199 29.44 25.98 14.86
N GLU A 200 28.40 26.61 14.33
CA GLU A 200 28.16 28.06 14.47
C GLU A 200 27.51 28.44 15.80
N SER A 201 27.12 27.48 16.65
CA SER A 201 26.44 27.76 17.91
C SER A 201 27.40 28.18 19.03
N ASP A 202 26.95 29.10 19.89
CA ASP A 202 27.68 29.51 21.09
C ASP A 202 28.05 28.34 21.99
N TRP A 203 27.17 27.33 22.07
CA TRP A 203 27.42 26.10 22.81
C TRP A 203 28.70 25.42 22.31
N TYR A 204 28.79 25.12 21.02
CA TYR A 204 29.95 24.42 20.46
C TYR A 204 31.23 25.26 20.51
N ILE A 205 31.11 26.57 20.27
CA ILE A 205 32.23 27.52 20.34
C ILE A 205 32.80 27.58 21.75
N SER A 206 31.96 27.47 22.79
CA SER A 206 32.40 27.48 24.20
C SER A 206 33.11 26.19 24.66
N LEU A 207 33.02 25.09 23.90
CA LEU A 207 33.64 23.81 24.27
C LEU A 207 35.17 23.84 24.10
N THR A 208 35.87 23.12 24.96
CA THR A 208 37.32 22.86 24.81
C THR A 208 37.57 21.92 23.63
N ASP A 209 38.78 21.97 23.06
CA ASP A 209 39.14 21.12 21.92
C ASP A 209 39.07 19.61 22.23
N GLU A 210 39.34 19.22 23.48
CA GLU A 210 39.19 17.84 23.94
C GLU A 210 37.74 17.37 23.93
N VAL A 211 36.80 18.23 24.33
CA VAL A 211 35.36 17.92 24.33
C VAL A 211 34.82 17.90 22.90
N ARG A 212 35.27 18.82 22.03
CA ARG A 212 34.86 18.86 20.61
C ARG A 212 35.16 17.55 19.87
N LYS A 213 36.26 16.88 20.20
CA LYS A 213 36.60 15.55 19.64
C LYS A 213 35.61 14.44 20.02
N LYS A 214 34.79 14.65 21.06
CA LYS A 214 33.75 13.72 21.51
C LYS A 214 32.35 14.08 20.99
N VAL A 215 32.24 15.07 20.08
CA VAL A 215 30.98 15.50 19.47
C VAL A 215 30.82 14.86 18.10
N SER A 216 29.79 14.03 17.93
CA SER A 216 29.38 13.54 16.62
C SER A 216 28.38 14.50 15.97
N PHE A 217 28.60 14.84 14.70
CA PHE A 217 27.70 15.67 13.91
C PHE A 217 26.64 14.86 13.15
N LYS A 218 26.66 13.53 13.26
CA LYS A 218 25.66 12.66 12.63
C LYS A 218 24.35 12.70 13.43
N LEU A 219 23.22 12.62 12.72
CA LEU A 219 21.93 12.32 13.32
C LEU A 219 21.75 10.81 13.47
N TYR A 220 21.54 10.33 14.70
CA TYR A 220 21.29 8.92 14.98
C TYR A 220 19.78 8.64 15.06
N GLU A 221 19.29 7.85 14.12
CA GLU A 221 17.88 7.45 13.99
C GLU A 221 17.63 6.16 14.78
N LEU A 222 17.02 6.28 15.95
CA LEU A 222 16.77 5.19 16.90
C LEU A 222 15.56 4.36 16.43
N VAL A 223 15.81 3.13 15.98
CA VAL A 223 14.78 2.22 15.48
C VAL A 223 14.63 1.02 16.43
N PRO A 224 13.71 1.06 17.42
CA PRO A 224 13.41 -0.06 18.30
C PRO A 224 12.69 -1.18 17.56
N LYS A 225 13.00 -2.45 17.87
CA LYS A 225 12.33 -3.63 17.31
C LYS A 225 10.83 -3.69 17.62
N THR A 226 10.42 -3.13 18.75
CA THR A 226 8.99 -3.09 19.10
C THR A 226 8.21 -2.06 18.27
N CYS A 227 8.90 -1.14 17.58
CA CYS A 227 8.36 0.07 16.95
C CYS A 227 7.74 1.08 17.94
N THR A 228 8.03 0.95 19.24
CA THR A 228 7.53 1.89 20.26
C THR A 228 8.34 3.17 20.24
N VAL A 229 7.71 4.28 19.85
CA VAL A 229 8.35 5.60 19.82
C VAL A 229 8.22 6.27 21.18
N LYS A 230 9.36 6.73 21.73
CA LYS A 230 9.44 7.40 23.02
C LYS A 230 9.88 8.85 22.82
N TYR A 231 9.02 9.80 23.18
CA TYR A 231 9.23 11.22 22.86
C TYR A 231 10.25 11.94 23.74
N ASN A 232 10.56 11.40 24.93
CA ASN A 232 11.51 12.00 25.86
C ASN A 232 12.64 11.02 26.18
N ILE A 233 13.71 11.06 25.38
CA ILE A 233 14.85 10.14 25.49
C ILE A 233 15.48 10.16 26.90
N PRO A 234 15.73 11.33 27.54
CA PRO A 234 16.24 11.37 28.92
C PRO A 234 15.38 10.66 29.98
N ASN A 235 14.06 10.57 29.79
CA ASN A 235 13.20 9.84 30.72
C ASN A 235 13.35 8.32 30.60
N GLU A 236 13.86 7.85 29.46
CA GLU A 236 13.98 6.43 29.13
C GLU A 236 15.34 5.88 29.55
N ASP A 237 16.36 6.73 29.61
CA ASP A 237 17.71 6.35 30.00
C ASP A 237 18.41 7.48 30.77
N LYS A 238 18.66 7.23 32.06
CA LYS A 238 19.29 8.17 32.99
C LYS A 238 20.72 8.59 32.61
N ASN A 239 21.38 7.81 31.75
CA ASN A 239 22.73 8.12 31.26
C ASN A 239 22.70 9.15 30.13
N ILE A 240 21.52 9.51 29.63
CA ILE A 240 21.32 10.47 28.54
C ILE A 240 20.73 11.76 29.11
N LYS A 241 21.33 12.90 28.76
CA LYS A 241 20.82 14.23 29.16
C LYS A 241 20.72 15.15 27.95
N ALA A 242 19.63 15.89 27.85
CA ALA A 242 19.50 16.93 26.84
C ALA A 242 20.43 18.10 27.18
N VAL A 243 21.21 18.55 26.20
CA VAL A 243 22.21 19.61 26.35
C VAL A 243 21.74 20.90 25.69
N LYS A 244 21.37 20.83 24.41
CA LYS A 244 20.97 21.99 23.63
C LYS A 244 20.05 21.59 22.48
N THR A 245 18.99 22.34 22.26
CA THR A 245 18.14 22.21 21.06
C THR A 245 18.54 23.26 20.03
N PHE A 246 18.71 22.82 18.79
CA PHE A 246 19.01 23.63 17.63
C PHE A 246 17.77 23.74 16.74
N ASN A 247 17.34 24.97 16.48
CA ASN A 247 16.25 25.24 15.56
C ASN A 247 16.81 25.36 14.15
N ILE A 248 16.32 24.49 13.26
CA ILE A 248 16.61 24.52 11.84
C ILE A 248 15.59 25.44 11.18
N LYS A 249 16.06 26.28 10.24
CA LYS A 249 15.24 27.31 9.56
C LYS A 249 13.89 26.75 9.15
N ALA A 250 12.86 27.51 9.47
CA ALA A 250 11.50 27.10 9.24
C ALA A 250 11.18 27.01 7.74
N VAL A 251 10.51 25.92 7.37
CA VAL A 251 10.20 25.58 5.98
C VAL A 251 8.72 25.85 5.73
N MET A 252 8.40 26.53 4.62
CA MET A 252 7.03 26.63 4.13
C MET A 252 6.64 25.31 3.46
N ARG A 253 5.68 24.59 4.03
CA ARG A 253 5.21 23.30 3.50
C ARG A 253 3.70 23.22 3.53
N SER A 254 3.10 22.94 2.38
CA SER A 254 1.64 22.82 2.22
C SER A 254 0.87 24.03 2.78
N GLY A 255 1.42 25.24 2.59
CA GLY A 255 0.85 26.49 3.10
C GLY A 255 1.12 26.80 4.57
N ASN A 256 1.80 25.91 5.31
CA ASN A 256 2.09 26.08 6.73
C ASN A 256 3.59 26.31 7.00
N HIS A 257 3.88 27.15 7.99
CA HIS A 257 5.23 27.32 8.52
C HIS A 257 5.55 26.18 9.49
N ARG A 258 6.64 25.44 9.25
CA ARG A 258 7.11 24.40 10.16
C ARG A 258 8.48 24.74 10.67
N GLU A 259 8.58 24.94 11.99
CA GLU A 259 9.86 24.96 12.70
C GLU A 259 10.33 23.53 12.92
N LEU A 260 11.55 23.24 12.50
CA LEU A 260 12.19 21.95 12.72
C LEU A 260 13.27 22.14 13.78
N SER A 261 13.41 21.18 14.69
CA SER A 261 14.41 21.27 15.76
C SER A 261 15.06 19.92 16.00
N VAL A 262 16.35 19.94 16.32
CA VAL A 262 17.12 18.76 16.71
C VAL A 262 17.78 19.02 18.06
N THR A 263 17.78 18.03 18.95
CA THR A 263 18.39 18.16 20.28
C THR A 263 19.71 17.40 20.34
N MET A 264 20.74 18.07 20.84
CA MET A 264 22.01 17.48 21.27
C MET A 264 21.84 16.86 22.64
N TYR A 265 22.32 15.63 22.77
CA TYR A 265 22.35 14.90 24.02
C TYR A 265 23.79 14.60 24.43
N SER A 266 24.04 14.56 25.73
CA SER A 266 25.22 13.95 26.30
C SER A 266 24.89 12.54 26.77
N ILE A 267 25.82 11.61 26.53
CA ILE A 267 25.73 10.22 26.96
C ILE A 267 26.93 9.94 27.84
N THR A 268 26.68 9.54 29.10
CA THR A 268 27.75 9.26 30.07
C THR A 268 27.68 7.81 30.55
N ILE A 269 28.72 7.02 30.28
CA ILE A 269 28.89 5.65 30.77
C ILE A 269 30.34 5.51 31.25
N ASP A 270 30.56 4.89 32.41
CA ASP A 270 31.89 4.61 32.96
C ASP A 270 32.85 5.82 32.97
N GLN A 271 32.32 6.99 33.31
CA GLN A 271 33.00 8.30 33.36
C GLN A 271 33.40 8.90 32.00
N GLU A 272 33.17 8.18 30.90
CA GLU A 272 33.31 8.72 29.54
C GLU A 272 32.02 9.41 29.10
N THR A 273 32.17 10.56 28.43
CA THR A 273 31.02 11.36 27.95
C THR A 273 31.19 11.72 26.48
N PHE A 274 30.21 11.34 25.67
CA PHE A 274 30.10 11.72 24.26
C PHE A 274 28.84 12.55 24.01
N TYR A 275 28.84 13.28 22.89
CA TYR A 275 27.74 14.12 22.48
C TYR A 275 27.25 13.73 21.10
N CYS A 276 25.95 13.55 20.94
CA CYS A 276 25.32 13.26 19.66
C CYS A 276 23.90 13.80 19.58
N MET A 277 23.40 13.91 18.36
CA MET A 277 22.00 14.18 18.08
C MET A 277 21.30 12.88 17.76
N CYS A 278 20.16 12.61 18.39
CA CYS A 278 19.38 11.41 18.11
C CYS A 278 17.88 11.68 18.21
N GLU A 279 17.12 10.89 17.47
CA GLU A 279 15.66 10.90 17.53
C GLU A 279 15.09 9.52 17.20
N PHE A 280 13.84 9.29 17.61
CA PHE A 280 13.06 8.19 17.08
C PHE A 280 12.34 8.66 15.82
N PRO A 281 12.46 7.99 14.67
CA PRO A 281 11.65 8.33 13.50
C PRO A 281 10.18 8.08 13.82
N ASN A 282 9.43 9.16 14.11
CA ASN A 282 8.04 9.09 14.59
C ASN A 282 7.13 8.22 13.70
N VAL A 283 7.44 8.16 12.40
CA VAL A 283 6.70 7.37 11.41
C VAL A 283 6.64 5.87 11.74
N ILE A 284 7.65 5.30 12.41
CA ILE A 284 7.66 3.86 12.76
C ILE A 284 6.61 3.51 13.82
N GLY A 285 6.21 4.49 14.65
CA GLY A 285 5.14 4.33 15.63
C GLY A 285 3.82 3.93 14.99
N THR A 286 3.61 4.30 13.72
CA THR A 286 2.46 3.85 12.92
C THR A 286 2.36 2.32 12.87
N MET A 287 3.48 1.62 12.73
CA MET A 287 3.48 0.15 12.68
C MET A 287 3.05 -0.47 14.02
N LYS A 288 3.42 0.17 15.15
CA LYS A 288 2.97 -0.27 16.48
C LYS A 288 1.48 -0.01 16.68
N VAL A 289 1.01 1.17 16.28
CA VAL A 289 -0.42 1.51 16.27
C VAL A 289 -1.22 0.52 15.40
N MET A 290 -0.69 0.10 14.26
CA MET A 290 -1.33 -0.90 13.39
C MET A 290 -1.35 -2.30 14.01
N GLU A 291 -0.31 -2.71 14.73
CA GLU A 291 -0.27 -3.97 15.48
C GLU A 291 -1.28 -3.97 16.65
N ASP A 292 -1.34 -2.87 17.40
CA ASP A 292 -2.17 -2.76 18.61
C ASP A 292 -3.66 -2.54 18.29
N ASN A 293 -3.97 -1.86 17.19
CA ASN A 293 -5.36 -1.61 16.80
C ASN A 293 -5.91 -2.73 15.93
N HIS A 294 -6.86 -3.48 16.49
CA HIS A 294 -7.70 -4.42 15.76
C HIS A 294 -8.53 -3.80 14.62
N LEU A 295 -8.49 -2.47 14.44
CA LEU A 295 -9.13 -1.72 13.34
C LEU A 295 -8.20 -1.43 12.16
N ALA A 296 -6.88 -1.63 12.27
CA ALA A 296 -5.95 -1.64 11.13
C ALA A 296 -6.11 -2.93 10.30
N ARG A 297 -7.35 -3.39 10.19
CA ARG A 297 -7.84 -4.41 9.27
C ARG A 297 -8.03 -3.72 7.94
N PHE A 298 -7.46 -4.26 6.88
CA PHE A 298 -7.78 -3.82 5.53
C PHE A 298 -9.21 -4.19 5.10
N SER A 299 -10.22 -4.18 5.99
CA SER A 299 -11.60 -4.52 5.66
C SER A 299 -12.63 -3.85 6.58
N HIS A 300 -13.64 -3.21 6.00
CA HIS A 300 -14.83 -2.77 6.74
C HIS A 300 -15.90 -3.85 6.71
N THR A 301 -16.41 -4.25 7.87
CA THR A 301 -17.75 -4.85 7.98
C THR A 301 -18.78 -3.73 8.02
N TYR A 302 -19.64 -3.63 7.00
CA TYR A 302 -20.87 -2.85 7.09
C TYR A 302 -21.85 -3.53 8.06
N PRO A 303 -22.55 -2.79 8.94
CA PRO A 303 -23.68 -3.33 9.69
C PRO A 303 -24.90 -3.39 8.76
N GLY A 304 -24.98 -4.46 7.95
CA GLY A 304 -26.16 -4.79 7.16
C GLY A 304 -26.91 -5.96 7.80
N LYS A 305 -28.10 -5.70 8.35
CA LYS A 305 -29.04 -6.76 8.72
C LYS A 305 -29.38 -7.58 7.48
N VAL A 306 -29.13 -8.89 7.50
CA VAL A 306 -30.04 -9.98 7.12
C VAL A 306 -29.29 -11.31 7.25
N GLY A 307 -29.87 -12.25 8.01
CA GLY A 307 -29.59 -13.68 7.88
C GLY A 307 -28.44 -14.20 8.73
N LYS A 308 -28.81 -15.03 9.70
CA LYS A 308 -27.93 -15.84 10.55
C LYS A 308 -26.91 -16.62 9.72
N GLU A 309 -25.62 -16.44 10.00
CA GLU A 309 -24.65 -17.51 10.23
C GLU A 309 -23.36 -16.91 10.81
N GLU A 310 -22.97 -17.44 11.96
CA GLU A 310 -21.73 -17.13 12.66
C GLU A 310 -20.55 -17.66 11.84
N GLY A 311 -19.65 -16.76 11.45
CA GLY A 311 -18.43 -17.09 10.74
C GLY A 311 -17.58 -15.84 10.61
N PHE A 312 -16.86 -15.49 11.67
CA PHE A 312 -15.85 -14.45 11.62
C PHE A 312 -14.76 -14.87 10.63
N THR A 313 -14.81 -14.37 9.39
CA THR A 313 -13.63 -14.43 8.52
C THR A 313 -12.64 -13.39 9.02
N THR A 314 -11.59 -13.87 9.68
CA THR A 314 -10.43 -13.08 10.12
C THR A 314 -9.84 -12.35 8.93
N ALA A 315 -10.04 -11.04 8.87
CA ALA A 315 -9.31 -10.16 7.96
C ALA A 315 -7.84 -10.15 8.38
N ALA A 316 -6.92 -10.06 7.41
CA ALA A 316 -5.49 -9.94 7.68
C ALA A 316 -5.25 -8.79 8.68
N GLN A 317 -4.92 -9.18 9.90
CA GLN A 317 -4.45 -8.27 10.95
C GLN A 317 -3.02 -7.89 10.58
N PHE A 318 -2.62 -6.64 10.84
CA PHE A 318 -1.19 -6.31 10.80
C PHE A 318 -0.51 -7.05 11.94
N THR A 319 0.04 -8.23 11.65
CA THR A 319 0.56 -9.13 12.68
C THR A 319 1.92 -8.65 13.19
N THR A 320 2.38 -9.24 14.29
CA THR A 320 3.76 -9.02 14.76
C THR A 320 4.80 -9.44 13.73
N ASP A 321 4.52 -10.45 12.90
CA ASP A 321 5.44 -10.88 11.85
C ASP A 321 5.42 -9.92 10.64
N ASP A 322 4.25 -9.38 10.28
CA ASP A 322 4.16 -8.27 9.32
C ASP A 322 4.95 -7.06 9.82
N LYS A 323 4.81 -6.69 11.10
CA LYS A 323 5.58 -5.60 11.71
C LYS A 323 7.08 -5.83 11.57
N LYS A 324 7.58 -7.03 11.89
CA LYS A 324 9.01 -7.37 11.75
C LYS A 324 9.47 -7.23 10.30
N LEU A 325 8.68 -7.73 9.34
CA LEU A 325 8.99 -7.64 7.92
C LEU A 325 9.03 -6.19 7.44
N GLN A 326 8.03 -5.38 7.81
CA GLN A 326 7.94 -3.98 7.44
C GLN A 326 9.02 -3.14 8.13
N LEU A 327 9.38 -3.45 9.36
CA LEU A 327 10.50 -2.80 10.05
C LEU A 327 11.84 -3.11 9.36
N GLY A 328 12.05 -4.35 8.93
CA GLY A 328 13.19 -4.72 8.11
C GLY A 328 13.24 -3.91 6.81
N ARG A 329 12.12 -3.85 6.07
CA ARG A 329 12.00 -3.02 4.87
C ARG A 329 12.28 -1.55 5.15
N PHE A 330 11.76 -1.00 6.25
CA PHE A 330 12.01 0.38 6.66
C PHE A 330 13.49 0.63 6.85
N TYR A 331 14.18 -0.23 7.61
CA TYR A 331 15.62 -0.11 7.85
C TYR A 331 16.44 -0.14 6.55
N TYR A 332 16.15 -1.08 5.65
CA TYR A 332 16.85 -1.17 4.36
C TYR A 332 16.59 0.04 3.46
N THR A 333 15.32 0.43 3.30
CA THR A 333 14.93 1.55 2.44
C THR A 333 15.49 2.86 2.99
N MET A 334 15.43 3.08 4.30
CA MET A 334 15.99 4.26 4.96
C MET A 334 17.50 4.39 4.74
N ASN A 335 18.27 3.31 4.97
CA ASN A 335 19.71 3.31 4.71
C ASN A 335 20.02 3.55 3.22
N SER A 336 19.25 2.93 2.31
CA SER A 336 19.41 3.16 0.88
C SER A 336 19.14 4.62 0.50
N THR A 337 18.09 5.23 1.05
CA THR A 337 17.72 6.63 0.82
C THR A 337 18.81 7.58 1.31
N LEU A 338 19.30 7.40 2.54
CA LEU A 338 20.36 8.23 3.12
C LEU A 338 21.69 8.14 2.35
N ASN A 339 22.01 6.95 1.83
CA ASN A 339 23.24 6.73 1.05
C ASN A 339 23.12 7.17 -0.42
N HIS A 340 21.91 7.30 -0.95
CA HIS A 340 21.69 7.68 -2.35
C HIS A 340 21.81 9.20 -2.57
N PHE A 341 21.34 10.01 -1.62
CA PHE A 341 21.34 11.46 -1.76
C PHE A 341 22.64 12.09 -1.25
N GLU A 342 23.42 12.69 -2.16
CA GLU A 342 24.73 13.29 -1.86
C GLU A 342 24.71 14.22 -0.64
N LYS A 343 23.69 15.08 -0.54
CA LYS A 343 23.54 16.04 0.58
C LYS A 343 23.27 15.40 1.95
N CYS A 344 22.87 14.13 1.97
CA CYS A 344 22.58 13.37 3.18
C CYS A 344 23.62 12.27 3.44
N PHE A 345 24.51 12.02 2.48
CA PHE A 345 25.48 10.94 2.56
C PHE A 345 26.36 11.09 3.80
N ASN A 346 26.44 10.03 4.62
CA ASN A 346 27.23 9.98 5.85
C ASN A 346 26.86 11.04 6.93
N THR A 347 25.70 11.71 6.81
CA THR A 347 25.23 12.71 7.80
C THR A 347 24.27 12.14 8.85
N ALA A 348 23.76 10.93 8.63
CA ALA A 348 22.87 10.22 9.55
C ALA A 348 23.20 8.73 9.59
N ARG A 349 22.79 8.07 10.68
CA ARG A 349 22.96 6.63 10.88
C ARG A 349 21.71 6.03 11.50
N VAL A 350 21.19 4.96 10.88
CA VAL A 350 20.04 4.23 11.40
C VAL A 350 20.51 3.16 12.39
N LEU A 351 19.99 3.19 13.61
CA LEU A 351 20.32 2.27 14.68
C LEU A 351 19.14 1.36 14.98
N LEU A 352 19.09 0.20 14.33
CA LEU A 352 18.13 -0.86 14.66
C LEU A 352 18.60 -1.62 15.92
N TYR A 353 17.82 -1.62 16.98
CA TYR A 353 18.18 -2.27 18.24
C TYR A 353 17.01 -2.99 18.91
N ASN A 354 17.34 -3.96 19.77
CA ASN A 354 16.34 -4.62 20.60
C ASN A 354 16.13 -3.83 21.90
N ASP A 355 15.04 -3.07 21.94
CA ASP A 355 14.65 -2.19 23.04
C ASP A 355 14.11 -2.92 24.27
N GLU A 356 13.97 -4.24 24.23
CA GLU A 356 13.64 -5.07 25.39
C GLU A 356 14.89 -5.47 26.21
N ILE A 357 16.08 -5.40 25.62
CA ILE A 357 17.32 -5.96 26.20
C ILE A 357 18.47 -4.96 26.24
N LYS A 358 18.51 -3.99 25.31
CA LYS A 358 19.60 -3.01 25.24
C LYS A 358 19.11 -1.61 25.64
N ASP A 359 19.88 -0.99 26.54
CA ASP A 359 19.74 0.42 26.91
C ASP A 359 20.14 1.32 25.73
N ILE A 360 19.44 2.45 25.58
CA ILE A 360 19.67 3.41 24.49
C ILE A 360 21.08 3.99 24.58
N SER A 361 21.57 4.27 25.80
CA SER A 361 22.89 4.87 26.01
C SER A 361 24.01 3.99 25.47
N LYS A 362 23.92 2.67 25.65
CA LYS A 362 24.92 1.71 25.17
C LYS A 362 24.92 1.65 23.64
N VAL A 363 23.72 1.56 23.04
CA VAL A 363 23.56 1.54 21.58
C VAL A 363 24.13 2.79 20.93
N LEU A 364 23.84 3.97 21.50
CA LEU A 364 24.38 5.23 20.99
C LEU A 364 25.88 5.35 21.22
N MET A 365 26.40 4.99 22.39
CA MET A 365 27.83 5.10 22.70
C MET A 365 28.67 4.22 21.77
N GLU A 366 28.27 2.95 21.55
CA GLU A 366 28.91 2.05 20.58
C GLU A 366 28.96 2.68 19.17
N ALA A 367 27.84 3.27 18.72
CA ALA A 367 27.74 3.86 17.39
C ALA A 367 28.56 5.16 17.25
N VAL A 368 28.51 6.04 18.25
CA VAL A 368 29.23 7.31 18.27
C VAL A 368 30.73 7.08 18.31
N GLU A 369 31.21 6.17 19.16
CA GLU A 369 32.63 5.84 19.21
C GLU A 369 33.14 5.29 17.87
N GLU A 370 32.37 4.41 17.22
CA GLU A 370 32.75 3.85 15.92
C GLU A 370 32.84 4.95 14.85
N ASP A 371 31.89 5.89 14.83
CA ASP A 371 31.88 6.97 13.85
C ASP A 371 33.00 8.00 14.10
N LEU A 372 33.29 8.31 15.35
CA LEU A 372 34.40 9.20 15.71
C LEU A 372 35.77 8.58 15.42
N LYS A 373 35.92 7.25 15.49
CA LYS A 373 37.17 6.55 15.12
C LYS A 373 37.43 6.53 13.61
N LYS A 374 36.39 6.68 12.78
CA LYS A 374 36.47 6.66 11.31
C LYS A 374 36.68 8.05 10.69
N THR A 375 36.65 9.10 11.51
CA THR A 375 36.83 10.51 11.11
C THR A 375 38.25 10.95 11.46
#